data_AF-A0A6P2ATP4-F1
#
_entry.id   AF-A0A6P2ATP4-F1
#
_cell.length_a   1.000
_cell.length_b   1.000
_cell.length_c   1.000
_cell.angle_alpha   90.00
_cell.angle_beta   90.00
_cell.angle_gamma   90.00
#
_symmetry.space_group_name_H-M   'P 1'
#
loop_
_entity.id
_entity.type
_entity.pdbx_description
1 polymer ?
#
loop_
_entity_poly.entity_id
_entity_poly.type
_entity_poly.pdbx_seq_one_letter_code
_entity_poly.pdbx_strand_id
1 'polypeptide(L)'
;MVGARSHPHIAKPRNWAKALIGIILCLLLTSCSGGRPSISLAPTPEIIRKAIVLQVQHSQTALSAQLKTAPPNLKIRHIKVDQVESLYLAKLPTYHLQGHYDLSFELPDQILEQSRNSFDIYLQRQREGKTWRWLRPEISSTEENPPQPQHWLTYRVY
;
A
#
# COMPACT_ATOMS: atom_id res chain seq x y z
N MET A 1 -54.10 -44.39 -51.81
CA MET A 1 -53.16 -43.30 -52.12
C MET A 1 -52.85 -42.54 -50.84
N VAL A 2 -51.61 -42.06 -50.75
CA VAL A 2 -50.84 -41.60 -49.57
C VAL A 2 -51.29 -40.23 -49.04
N GLY A 3 -51.12 -39.94 -47.75
CA GLY A 3 -51.20 -38.59 -47.19
C GLY A 3 -50.72 -38.51 -45.74
N ALA A 4 -49.47 -38.07 -45.56
CA ALA A 4 -48.64 -38.28 -44.37
C ALA A 4 -48.87 -37.31 -43.19
N ARG A 5 -48.57 -37.83 -41.99
CA ARG A 5 -48.54 -37.15 -40.68
C ARG A 5 -47.29 -36.27 -40.57
N SER A 6 -47.45 -34.97 -40.31
CA SER A 6 -46.34 -34.04 -40.07
C SER A 6 -45.87 -34.08 -38.61
N HIS A 7 -44.67 -34.62 -38.36
CA HIS A 7 -43.94 -34.47 -37.09
C HIS A 7 -43.02 -33.24 -37.15
N PRO A 8 -42.98 -32.37 -36.12
CA PRO A 8 -41.96 -31.32 -36.04
C PRO A 8 -40.65 -31.91 -35.51
N HIS A 9 -39.62 -31.90 -36.36
CA HIS A 9 -38.24 -32.17 -35.95
C HIS A 9 -37.72 -30.97 -35.13
N ILE A 10 -37.68 -31.14 -33.80
CA ILE A 10 -36.90 -30.26 -32.92
C ILE A 10 -35.42 -30.52 -33.22
N ALA A 11 -34.81 -29.62 -33.98
CA ALA A 11 -33.39 -29.62 -34.25
C ALA A 11 -32.63 -29.35 -32.94
N LYS A 12 -31.97 -30.38 -32.38
CA LYS A 12 -31.02 -30.21 -31.27
C LYS A 12 -29.73 -29.55 -31.81
N PRO A 13 -29.38 -28.32 -31.41
CA PRO A 13 -28.16 -27.72 -31.90
C PRO A 13 -26.99 -28.22 -31.06
N ARG A 14 -26.27 -29.27 -31.48
CA ARG A 14 -25.09 -29.88 -30.79
C ARG A 14 -23.97 -28.90 -30.34
N ASN A 15 -24.11 -27.60 -30.62
CA ASN A 15 -23.16 -26.53 -30.39
C ASN A 15 -23.46 -25.70 -29.12
N TRP A 16 -24.64 -25.83 -28.49
CA TRP A 16 -24.98 -25.05 -27.28
C TRP A 16 -24.15 -25.45 -26.06
N ALA A 17 -23.80 -26.74 -25.93
CA ALA A 17 -22.90 -27.22 -24.88
C ALA A 17 -21.49 -26.63 -25.03
N LYS A 18 -21.00 -26.49 -26.26
CA LYS A 18 -19.70 -25.85 -26.55
C LYS A 18 -19.74 -24.35 -26.25
N ALA A 19 -20.84 -23.68 -26.57
CA ALA A 19 -21.05 -22.27 -26.24
C ALA A 19 -21.12 -22.04 -24.72
N LEU A 20 -21.82 -22.91 -23.98
CA LEU A 20 -21.86 -22.86 -22.52
C LEU A 20 -20.49 -23.09 -21.88
N ILE A 21 -19.73 -24.07 -22.37
CA ILE A 21 -18.36 -24.32 -21.89
C ILE A 21 -17.46 -23.12 -22.18
N GLY A 22 -17.59 -22.49 -23.36
CA GLY A 22 -16.85 -21.27 -23.71
C GLY A 22 -17.19 -20.09 -22.79
N ILE A 23 -18.47 -19.88 -22.47
CA ILE A 23 -18.91 -18.82 -21.56
C ILE A 23 -18.42 -19.08 -20.12
N ILE A 24 -18.53 -20.32 -19.63
CA ILE A 24 -18.01 -20.70 -18.31
C ILE A 24 -16.49 -20.51 -18.25
N LEU A 25 -15.76 -20.86 -19.31
CA LEU A 25 -14.32 -20.65 -19.39
C LEU A 25 -13.98 -19.15 -19.37
N CYS A 26 -14.68 -18.32 -20.15
CA CYS A 26 -14.49 -16.87 -20.12
C CYS A 26 -14.78 -16.25 -18.76
N LEU A 27 -15.78 -16.75 -18.01
CA LEU A 27 -16.08 -16.33 -16.65
C LEU A 27 -15.01 -16.78 -15.64
N LEU A 28 -14.33 -17.90 -15.89
CA LEU A 28 -13.20 -18.36 -15.06
C LEU A 28 -11.90 -17.60 -15.34
N LEU A 29 -11.75 -17.00 -16.52
CA LEU A 29 -10.57 -16.17 -16.87
C LEU A 29 -10.66 -14.74 -16.32
N THR A 30 -11.76 -14.31 -15.71
CA THR A 30 -11.85 -13.00 -15.03
C THR A 30 -11.23 -13.05 -13.62
N SER A 31 -10.03 -13.62 -13.49
CA SER A 31 -9.16 -13.23 -12.38
C SER A 31 -8.36 -12.03 -12.89
N CYS A 32 -8.87 -10.82 -12.63
CA CYS A 32 -8.06 -9.63 -12.80
C CYS A 32 -6.90 -9.79 -11.82
N SER A 33 -5.71 -10.08 -12.34
CA SER A 33 -4.51 -10.38 -11.56
C SER A 33 -4.00 -9.13 -10.84
N GLY A 34 -4.76 -8.64 -9.87
CA GLY A 34 -4.28 -7.77 -8.80
C GLY A 34 -3.56 -8.65 -7.79
N GLY A 35 -2.47 -9.32 -8.21
CA GLY A 35 -1.60 -10.02 -7.28
C GLY A 35 -1.14 -9.03 -6.22
N ARG A 36 -1.11 -9.43 -4.95
CA ARG A 36 -0.47 -8.61 -3.90
C ARG A 36 1.03 -8.86 -3.92
N PRO A 37 1.87 -7.86 -3.59
CA PRO A 37 3.30 -8.10 -3.43
C PRO A 37 3.57 -9.18 -2.39
N SER A 38 4.59 -9.99 -2.57
CA SER A 38 4.95 -11.01 -1.58
C SER A 38 5.50 -10.36 -0.31
N ILE A 39 5.02 -10.81 0.86
CA ILE A 39 5.49 -10.33 2.17
C ILE A 39 7.00 -10.56 2.37
N SER A 40 7.59 -11.54 1.69
CA SER A 40 9.05 -11.77 1.68
C SER A 40 9.87 -10.59 1.16
N LEU A 41 9.25 -9.67 0.42
CA LEU A 41 9.88 -8.48 -0.15
C LEU A 41 9.56 -7.21 0.67
N ALA A 42 9.00 -7.37 1.87
CA ALA A 42 8.72 -6.29 2.81
C ALA A 42 10.01 -5.56 3.25
N PRO A 43 9.91 -4.28 3.65
CA PRO A 43 11.05 -3.50 4.09
C PRO A 43 11.67 -4.08 5.37
N THR A 44 13.00 -3.99 5.47
CA THR A 44 13.72 -4.41 6.68
C THR A 44 13.49 -3.42 7.83
N PRO A 45 13.70 -3.84 9.10
CA PRO A 45 13.57 -2.95 10.26
C PRO A 45 14.40 -1.66 10.15
N GLU A 46 15.57 -1.72 9.49
CA GLU A 46 16.41 -0.55 9.23
C GLU A 46 15.76 0.47 8.28
N ILE A 47 15.08 -0.02 7.23
CA ILE A 47 14.35 0.86 6.30
C ILE A 47 13.16 1.49 7.01
N ILE A 48 12.44 0.73 7.83
CA ILE A 48 11.33 1.22 8.65
C ILE A 48 11.81 2.32 9.60
N ARG A 49 12.92 2.09 10.32
CA ARG A 49 13.52 3.08 11.20
C ARG A 49 13.86 4.38 10.46
N LYS A 50 14.54 4.28 9.32
CA LYS A 50 14.91 5.46 8.51
C LYS A 50 13.68 6.23 8.04
N ALA A 51 12.62 5.52 7.65
CA ALA A 51 11.37 6.15 7.23
C ALA A 51 10.67 6.88 8.38
N ILE A 52 10.60 6.27 9.58
CA ILE A 52 10.06 6.92 10.77
C ILE A 52 10.89 8.15 11.15
N VAL A 53 12.23 8.06 11.10
CA VAL A 53 13.12 9.21 11.29
C VAL A 53 12.78 10.33 10.32
N LEU A 54 12.63 10.03 9.02
CA LEU A 54 12.27 11.03 8.01
C LEU A 54 10.89 11.67 8.27
N GLN A 55 9.91 10.88 8.70
CA GLN A 55 8.58 11.39 9.07
C GLN A 55 8.64 12.35 10.25
N VAL A 56 9.36 11.97 11.32
CA VAL A 56 9.53 12.81 12.51
C VAL A 56 10.32 14.07 12.17
N GLN A 57 11.41 13.95 11.40
CA GLN A 57 12.21 15.10 10.95
C GLN A 57 11.36 16.12 10.19
N HIS A 58 10.54 15.66 9.25
CA HIS A 58 9.69 16.57 8.49
C HIS A 58 8.65 17.28 9.37
N SER A 59 8.19 16.64 10.45
CA SER A 59 7.29 17.27 11.43
C SER A 59 8.04 18.29 12.31
N GLN A 60 9.27 17.97 12.70
CA GLN A 60 10.11 18.82 13.53
C GLN A 60 10.66 20.06 12.81
N THR A 61 10.90 19.99 11.49
CA THR A 61 11.37 21.15 10.72
C THR A 61 10.39 22.31 10.81
N ALA A 62 9.08 22.03 10.75
CA ALA A 62 8.04 23.04 10.91
C ALA A 62 8.07 23.67 12.32
N LEU A 63 8.25 22.85 13.36
CA LEU A 63 8.33 23.31 14.75
C LEU A 63 9.59 24.15 15.00
N SER A 64 10.75 23.65 14.56
CA SER A 64 12.05 24.30 14.74
C SER A 64 12.10 25.65 14.04
N ALA A 65 11.48 25.76 12.86
CA ALA A 65 11.34 27.02 12.15
C ALA A 65 10.51 28.06 12.95
N GLN A 66 9.43 27.63 13.61
CA GLN A 66 8.62 28.52 14.45
C GLN A 66 9.35 28.95 15.72
N LEU A 67 10.11 28.03 16.33
CA LEU A 67 10.85 28.27 17.57
C LEU A 67 12.20 28.97 17.33
N LYS A 68 12.63 29.13 16.07
CA LYS A 68 13.95 29.67 15.67
C LYS A 68 15.13 28.94 16.32
N THR A 69 14.97 27.64 16.58
CA THR A 69 15.97 26.78 17.19
C THR A 69 16.54 25.79 16.18
N ALA A 70 17.75 25.29 16.43
CA ALA A 70 18.26 24.15 15.67
C ALA A 70 17.40 22.90 15.93
N PRO A 71 17.17 22.03 14.93
CA PRO A 71 16.45 20.79 15.13
C PRO A 71 17.20 19.87 16.11
N PRO A 72 16.54 19.31 17.13
CA PRO A 72 17.21 18.47 18.12
C PRO A 72 17.61 17.12 17.52
N ASN A 73 18.61 16.47 18.14
CA ASN A 73 18.99 15.12 17.77
C ASN A 73 17.90 14.14 18.24
N LEU A 74 17.43 13.29 17.33
CA LEU A 74 16.33 12.36 17.57
C LEU A 74 16.80 10.91 17.43
N LYS A 75 16.40 10.07 18.37
CA LYS A 75 16.69 8.63 18.36
C LYS A 75 15.39 7.85 18.42
N ILE A 76 15.21 6.93 17.47
CA ILE A 76 14.06 6.02 17.40
C ILE A 76 14.48 4.66 17.96
N ARG A 77 13.73 4.13 18.93
CA ARG A 77 13.98 2.85 19.60
C ARG A 77 12.70 2.00 19.67
N HIS A 78 12.87 0.71 19.98
CA HIS A 78 11.78 -0.26 20.19
C HIS A 78 10.66 -0.21 19.13
N ILE A 79 11.03 -0.20 17.86
CA ILE A 79 10.04 -0.23 16.77
C ILE A 79 9.34 -1.59 16.79
N LYS A 80 8.03 -1.56 16.96
CA LYS A 80 7.13 -2.71 16.85
C LYS A 80 6.15 -2.45 15.71
N VAL A 81 6.16 -3.33 14.72
CA VAL A 81 5.19 -3.31 13.62
C VAL A 81 4.01 -4.18 14.02
N ASP A 82 2.81 -3.60 14.05
CA ASP A 82 1.58 -4.30 14.42
C ASP A 82 0.81 -4.77 13.17
N GLN A 83 0.86 -4.00 12.08
CA GLN A 83 0.17 -4.34 10.83
C GLN A 83 1.06 -4.09 9.61
N VAL A 84 0.94 -4.98 8.63
CA VAL A 84 1.62 -4.90 7.33
C VAL A 84 0.61 -5.23 6.24
N GLU A 85 0.25 -4.23 5.45
CA GLU A 85 -0.56 -4.42 4.25
C GLU A 85 0.28 -4.22 2.99
N SER A 86 0.17 -5.16 2.05
CA SER A 86 0.88 -5.10 0.77
C SER A 86 -0.09 -4.74 -0.36
N LEU A 87 0.24 -3.71 -1.13
CA LEU A 87 -0.53 -3.24 -2.27
C LEU A 87 0.39 -2.85 -3.43
N TYR A 88 -0.17 -2.70 -4.63
CA TYR A 88 0.53 -2.09 -5.74
C TYR A 88 0.04 -0.66 -5.93
N LEU A 89 0.98 0.29 -5.91
CA LEU A 89 0.72 1.68 -6.24
C LEU A 89 1.57 2.04 -7.45
N ALA A 90 0.94 2.59 -8.51
CA ALA A 90 1.62 2.90 -9.78
C ALA A 90 2.44 1.73 -10.35
N LYS A 91 1.94 0.48 -10.21
CA LYS A 91 2.61 -0.77 -10.61
C LYS A 91 3.90 -1.09 -9.83
N LEU A 92 4.11 -0.48 -8.66
CA LEU A 92 5.24 -0.74 -7.80
C LEU A 92 4.79 -1.36 -6.46
N PRO A 93 5.54 -2.36 -5.93
CA PRO A 93 5.27 -2.92 -4.61
C PRO A 93 5.30 -1.84 -3.53
N THR A 94 4.20 -1.73 -2.79
CA THR A 94 4.02 -0.74 -1.74
C THR A 94 3.51 -1.43 -0.49
N TYR A 95 4.08 -1.07 0.67
CA TYR A 95 3.73 -1.63 1.96
C TYR A 95 3.23 -0.52 2.87
N HIS A 96 2.01 -0.67 3.36
CA HIS A 96 1.47 0.15 4.43
C HIS A 96 1.79 -0.53 5.77
N LEU A 97 2.44 0.22 6.66
CA LEU A 97 2.93 -0.28 7.93
C LEU A 97 2.39 0.59 9.05
N GLN A 98 1.84 -0.06 10.05
CA GLN A 98 1.37 0.59 11.27
C GLN A 98 1.98 -0.08 12.50
N GLY A 99 2.24 0.71 13.52
CA GLY A 99 2.77 0.19 14.76
C GLY A 99 3.20 1.28 15.72
N HIS A 100 4.16 0.95 16.59
CA HIS A 100 4.61 1.83 17.66
C HIS A 100 6.14 1.91 17.76
N TYR A 101 6.63 3.01 18.33
CA TYR A 101 8.05 3.24 18.58
C TYR A 101 8.25 4.14 19.81
N ASP A 102 9.45 4.06 20.38
CA ASP A 102 9.91 4.99 21.40
C ASP A 102 10.80 6.05 20.75
N LEU A 103 10.65 7.29 21.20
CA LEU A 103 11.34 8.47 20.70
C LEU A 103 12.11 9.13 21.83
N SER A 104 13.36 9.48 21.56
CA SER A 104 14.14 10.33 22.46
C SER A 104 14.64 11.55 21.72
N PHE A 105 14.42 12.71 22.33
CA PHE A 105 14.99 13.98 21.90
C PHE A 105 16.11 14.38 22.84
N GLU A 106 17.25 14.68 22.26
CA GLU A 106 18.36 15.32 22.97
C GLU A 106 18.24 16.83 22.72
N LEU A 107 17.73 17.54 23.71
CA LEU A 107 17.75 19.00 23.75
C LEU A 107 19.04 19.46 24.46
N PRO A 108 19.48 20.72 24.26
CA PRO A 108 20.70 21.23 24.89
C PRO A 108 20.75 21.02 26.41
N ASP A 109 19.61 21.20 27.09
CA ASP A 109 19.54 21.21 28.55
C ASP A 109 18.89 19.94 29.15
N GLN A 110 18.29 19.08 28.32
CA GLN A 110 17.54 17.92 28.80
C GLN A 110 17.32 16.84 27.74
N ILE A 111 17.14 15.60 28.20
CA ILE A 111 16.68 14.49 27.36
C ILE A 111 15.19 14.29 27.60
N LEU A 112 14.40 14.30 26.53
CA LEU A 112 12.98 13.99 26.58
C LEU A 112 12.74 12.62 25.96
N GLU A 113 12.06 11.74 26.70
CA GLU A 113 11.66 10.42 26.20
C GLU A 113 10.14 10.35 26.07
N GLN A 114 9.69 9.86 24.92
CA GLN A 114 8.30 9.57 24.62
C GLN A 114 8.20 8.09 24.25
N SER A 115 7.37 7.35 24.97
CA SER A 115 7.16 5.92 24.70
C SER A 115 5.87 5.69 23.94
N ARG A 116 5.81 4.59 23.18
CA ARG A 116 4.60 4.11 22.50
C ARG A 116 3.98 5.14 21.53
N ASN A 117 4.82 5.90 20.84
CA ASN A 117 4.37 6.76 19.74
C ASN A 117 3.90 5.87 18.59
N SER A 118 2.76 6.19 17.99
CA SER A 118 2.24 5.44 16.85
C SER A 118 2.87 5.93 15.55
N PHE A 119 3.08 5.02 14.59
CA PHE A 119 3.45 5.37 13.22
C PHE A 119 2.47 4.75 12.22
N ASP A 120 2.27 5.45 11.11
CA ASP A 120 1.53 5.02 9.94
C ASP A 120 2.32 5.51 8.71
N ILE A 121 2.92 4.56 7.98
CA ILE A 121 3.81 4.87 6.84
C ILE A 121 3.52 3.99 5.64
N TYR A 122 3.71 4.56 4.46
CA TYR A 122 3.70 3.85 3.19
C TYR A 122 5.12 3.78 2.62
N LEU A 123 5.60 2.57 2.34
CA LEU A 123 6.92 2.32 1.77
C LEU A 123 6.82 1.65 0.42
N GLN A 124 7.29 2.33 -0.62
CA GLN A 124 7.31 1.83 -1.99
C GLN A 124 8.71 1.40 -2.39
N ARG A 125 8.81 0.15 -2.84
CA ARG A 125 10.03 -0.41 -3.42
C ARG A 125 10.14 -0.02 -4.89
N GLN A 126 11.30 0.50 -5.30
CA GLN A 126 11.52 0.91 -6.69
C GLN A 126 11.83 -0.30 -7.60
N ARG A 127 11.81 -0.08 -8.92
CA ARG A 127 11.97 -1.14 -9.94
C ARG A 127 13.27 -1.90 -9.82
N GLU A 128 14.35 -1.22 -9.43
CA GLU A 128 15.68 -1.81 -9.23
C GLU A 128 15.72 -2.70 -7.98
N GLY A 129 14.70 -2.65 -7.12
CA GLY A 129 14.56 -3.48 -5.94
C GLY A 129 15.50 -3.14 -4.78
N LYS A 130 16.38 -2.14 -4.95
CA LYS A 130 17.41 -1.76 -3.95
C LYS A 130 17.05 -0.51 -3.16
N THR A 131 16.16 0.32 -3.69
CA THR A 131 15.83 1.63 -3.12
C THR A 131 14.38 1.66 -2.65
N TRP A 132 14.16 2.47 -1.63
CA TRP A 132 12.87 2.62 -0.97
C TRP A 132 12.47 4.09 -0.94
N ARG A 133 11.19 4.34 -1.18
CA ARG A 133 10.59 5.66 -1.06
C ARG A 133 9.50 5.63 -0.01
N TRP A 134 9.54 6.58 0.91
CA TRP A 134 8.43 6.90 1.78
C TRP A 134 7.41 7.69 0.98
N LEU A 135 6.17 7.23 1.01
CA LEU A 135 5.04 7.92 0.40
C LEU A 135 4.25 8.60 1.52
N ARG A 136 4.00 9.90 1.35
CA ARG A 136 3.05 10.63 2.18
C ARG A 136 1.80 10.92 1.35
N PRO A 137 0.62 10.47 1.78
CA PRO A 137 -0.62 10.82 1.12
C PRO A 137 -0.85 12.33 1.24
N GLU A 138 -1.11 13.00 0.12
CA GLU A 138 -1.65 14.36 0.13
C GLU A 138 -3.16 14.21 0.19
N ILE A 139 -3.73 14.47 1.37
CA ILE A 139 -5.17 14.41 1.58
C ILE A 139 -5.74 15.67 0.97
N SER A 140 -6.24 15.60 -0.25
CA SER A 140 -7.16 16.61 -0.76
C SER A 140 -8.48 16.46 0.00
N SER A 141 -9.09 17.57 0.42
CA SER A 141 -10.36 17.61 1.15
C SER A 141 -11.58 17.18 0.30
N THR A 142 -11.36 16.45 -0.79
CA THR A 142 -12.41 15.94 -1.65
C THR A 142 -12.90 14.63 -1.05
N GLU A 143 -14.14 14.67 -0.55
CA GLU A 143 -14.88 13.53 0.00
C GLU A 143 -15.14 12.45 -1.08
N GLU A 144 -14.10 11.74 -1.51
CA GLU A 144 -14.27 10.46 -2.19
C GLU A 144 -14.24 9.35 -1.13
N ASN A 145 -15.28 8.51 -1.11
CA ASN A 145 -15.38 7.36 -0.21
C ASN A 145 -15.15 6.08 -1.02
N PRO A 146 -14.06 5.31 -0.80
CA PRO A 146 -13.02 5.50 0.22
C PRO A 146 -12.00 6.58 -0.19
N PRO A 147 -11.41 7.30 0.78
CA PRO A 147 -10.44 8.36 0.50
C PRO A 147 -9.18 7.75 -0.10
N GLN A 148 -9.06 7.84 -1.42
CA GLN A 148 -7.82 7.53 -2.12
C GLN A 148 -7.05 8.84 -2.28
N PRO A 149 -5.81 8.93 -1.75
CA PRO A 149 -4.99 10.12 -1.95
C PRO A 149 -4.74 10.31 -3.44
N GLN A 150 -5.22 11.43 -3.98
CA GLN A 150 -5.08 11.76 -5.39
C GLN A 150 -3.62 12.03 -5.75
N HIS A 151 -2.83 12.56 -4.81
CA HIS A 151 -1.39 12.77 -4.97
C HIS A 151 -0.59 12.15 -3.82
N TRP A 152 0.62 11.71 -4.15
CA TRP A 152 1.58 11.14 -3.22
C TRP A 152 2.89 11.92 -3.26
N LEU A 153 3.28 12.49 -2.14
CA LEU A 153 4.62 13.05 -1.97
C LEU A 153 5.60 11.90 -1.72
N THR A 154 6.74 11.92 -2.42
CA THR A 154 7.71 10.82 -2.35
C THR A 154 9.05 11.29 -1.83
N TYR A 155 9.57 10.61 -0.80
CA TYR A 155 10.85 10.91 -0.16
C TYR A 155 11.75 9.69 -0.23
N ARG A 156 13.02 9.88 -0.58
CA ARG A 156 13.97 8.77 -0.67
C ARG A 156 14.44 8.35 0.73
N VAL A 157 14.36 7.06 1.02
CA VAL A 157 14.81 6.46 2.30
C VAL A 157 16.21 5.85 2.16
N TYR A 158 16.52 5.26 1.00
CA TYR A 158 17.79 4.60 0.67
C TYR A 158 18.06 4.67 -0.84
#